data_AF-A0A644ZJZ6-F1
#
_entry.id   AF-A0A644ZJZ6-F1
#
_cell.length_a   1.000
_cell.length_b   1.000
_cell.length_c   1.000
_cell.angle_alpha   90.00
_cell.angle_beta   90.00
_cell.angle_gamma   90.00
#
_symmetry.space_group_name_H-M   'P 1'
#
loop_
_entity.id
_entity.type
_entity.pdbx_description
1 polymer ?
#
loop_
_entity_poly.entity_id
_entity_poly.type
_entity_poly.pdbx_seq_one_letter_code
_entity_poly.pdbx_strand_id
1 'polypeptide(L)'
;MVRYRFGPWDYRYRLYLNLLISEGFIKVISEGRKVIISLTERGFGFATELSHDALLKIYSERAAVLKRHFDLTSTNLMNFIYATFPEIVSLNSGKRIKI
;
A
#
# COMPACT_ATOMS: atom_id res chain seq x y z
N MET A 1 -13.60 -2.29 -2.05
CA MET A 1 -12.25 -2.54 -1.51
C MET A 1 -11.66 -3.73 -2.24
N VAL A 2 -10.51 -3.57 -2.90
CA VAL A 2 -9.81 -4.71 -3.52
C VAL A 2 -9.53 -5.70 -2.39
N ARG A 3 -10.21 -6.87 -2.39
CA ARG A 3 -9.93 -8.00 -1.49
C ARG A 3 -8.60 -8.69 -1.81
N TYR A 4 -7.83 -8.13 -2.72
CA TYR A 4 -6.49 -8.57 -2.99
C TYR A 4 -5.52 -7.95 -1.98
N ARG A 5 -5.25 -8.67 -0.88
CA ARG A 5 -4.00 -8.75 -0.10
C ARG A 5 -3.25 -7.50 0.34
N PHE A 6 -3.73 -6.29 0.08
CA PHE A 6 -3.06 -5.02 0.40
C PHE A 6 -3.88 -4.14 1.34
N GLY A 7 -4.99 -4.66 1.87
CA GLY A 7 -5.66 -4.00 2.97
C GLY A 7 -4.78 -4.06 4.22
N PRO A 8 -4.73 -3.00 5.06
CA PRO A 8 -4.05 -3.03 6.36
C PRO A 8 -4.57 -4.11 7.32
N TRP A 9 -5.63 -4.81 6.91
CA TRP A 9 -6.30 -5.90 7.60
C TRP A 9 -5.67 -7.28 7.34
N ASP A 10 -4.84 -7.42 6.30
CA ASP A 10 -4.07 -8.65 6.04
C ASP A 10 -3.00 -8.83 7.13
N TYR A 11 -3.02 -9.97 7.81
CA TYR A 11 -2.15 -10.25 8.97
C TYR A 11 -0.65 -10.10 8.63
N ARG A 12 -0.26 -10.33 7.38
CA ARG A 12 1.14 -10.24 6.94
C ARG A 12 1.66 -8.80 6.94
N TYR A 13 0.78 -7.83 6.68
CA TYR A 13 1.14 -6.41 6.74
C TYR A 13 1.12 -5.88 8.16
N ARG A 14 0.36 -6.50 9.08
CA ARG A 14 0.34 -6.07 10.48
C ARG A 14 1.72 -6.14 11.12
N LEU A 15 2.54 -7.14 10.76
CA LEU A 15 3.92 -7.22 11.22
C LEU A 15 4.73 -5.97 10.80
N TYR A 16 4.70 -5.62 9.51
CA TYR A 16 5.42 -4.46 8.99
C TYR A 16 4.86 -3.14 9.55
N LEU A 17 3.54 -3.00 9.65
CA LEU A 17 2.92 -1.81 10.26
C LEU A 17 3.34 -1.66 11.72
N ASN A 18 3.35 -2.73 12.50
CA ASN A 18 3.81 -2.69 13.88
C ASN A 18 5.28 -2.29 14.00
N LEU A 19 6.14 -2.79 13.11
CA LEU A 19 7.55 -2.39 13.06
C LEU A 19 7.68 -0.89 12.71
N LEU A 20 6.94 -0.41 11.72
CA LEU A 20 6.98 1.01 11.35
C LEU A 20 6.41 1.91 12.46
N ILE A 21 5.45 1.42 13.26
CA ILE A 21 4.94 2.11 14.45
C ILE A 21 6.01 2.15 15.53
N SER A 22 6.68 1.02 15.82
CA SER A 22 7.71 0.95 16.86
C SER A 22 8.92 1.83 16.54
N GLU A 23 9.26 1.95 15.25
CA GLU A 23 10.32 2.86 14.76
C GLU A 23 9.86 4.33 14.67
N GLY A 24 8.59 4.62 14.97
CA GLY A 24 8.04 5.96 14.97
C GLY A 24 7.85 6.56 13.58
N PHE A 25 7.82 5.75 12.51
CA PHE A 25 7.66 6.21 11.13
C PHE A 25 6.19 6.40 10.73
N ILE A 26 5.27 5.64 11.30
CA ILE A 26 3.84 5.80 11.03
C ILE A 26 3.06 5.95 12.34
N LYS A 27 1.89 6.56 12.23
CA LYS A 27 0.85 6.59 13.26
C LYS A 27 -0.42 5.92 12.73
N VAL A 28 -1.14 5.27 13.63
CA VAL A 28 -2.44 4.66 13.35
C VAL A 28 -3.48 5.29 14.26
N ILE A 29 -4.53 5.84 13.66
CA ILE A 29 -5.63 6.51 14.35
C ILE A 29 -6.92 5.76 14.00
N SER A 30 -7.74 5.47 15.01
CA SER A 30 -9.03 4.83 14.83
C SER A 30 -10.15 5.84 15.03
N GLU A 31 -10.97 6.04 14.00
CA GLU A 31 -12.15 6.89 14.01
C GLU A 31 -13.40 6.02 13.76
N GLY A 32 -14.03 5.56 14.85
CA GLY A 32 -15.14 4.62 14.78
C GLY A 32 -14.74 3.31 14.09
N ARG A 33 -15.28 3.04 12.89
CA ARG A 33 -14.94 1.86 12.07
C ARG A 33 -13.81 2.12 11.06
N LYS A 34 -13.31 3.34 10.98
CA LYS A 34 -12.25 3.75 10.05
C LYS A 34 -10.90 3.69 10.74
N VAL A 35 -9.93 3.06 10.08
CA VAL A 35 -8.52 3.11 10.50
C VAL A 35 -7.77 4.01 9.54
N ILE A 36 -7.10 5.01 10.09
CA ILE A 36 -6.26 5.97 9.36
C ILE A 36 -4.82 5.64 9.68
N ILE A 37 -4.03 5.39 8.64
CA ILE A 37 -2.60 5.20 8.74
C ILE A 37 -1.95 6.40 8.07
N SER A 38 -0.98 7.02 8.74
CA SER A 38 -0.30 8.20 8.22
C SER A 38 1.17 8.18 8.61
N LEU A 39 2.03 8.76 7.77
CA LEU A 39 3.42 9.00 8.13
C LEU A 39 3.50 10.02 9.27
N THR A 40 4.48 9.84 10.15
CA THR A 40 4.95 10.90 11.04
C THR A 40 5.91 11.81 10.27
N GLU A 41 6.32 12.93 10.86
CA GLU A 41 7.36 13.79 10.26
C GLU A 41 8.68 13.00 10.06
N ARG A 42 9.07 12.20 11.05
CA ARG A 42 10.22 11.30 10.97
C ARG A 42 10.08 10.30 9.83
N GLY A 43 8.92 9.65 9.70
CA GLY A 43 8.67 8.70 8.62
C GLY A 43 8.67 9.36 7.25
N PHE A 44 8.16 10.59 7.14
CA PHE A 44 8.20 11.35 5.91
C PHE A 44 9.64 11.72 5.49
N GLY A 45 10.46 12.17 6.45
CA GLY A 45 11.88 12.43 6.23
C GLY A 45 12.63 11.18 5.77
N PHE A 46 12.45 10.07 6.49
CA PHE A 46 13.07 8.79 6.14
C PHE A 46 12.64 8.29 4.74
N ALA A 47 11.34 8.35 4.42
CA ALA A 47 10.86 7.97 3.10
C ALA A 47 11.42 8.86 1.98
N THR A 48 11.66 10.14 2.27
CA THR A 48 12.29 11.09 1.35
C THR A 48 13.75 10.73 1.13
N GLU A 49 14.52 10.45 2.17
CA GLU A 49 15.90 9.95 2.03
C GLU A 49 15.94 8.67 1.19
N LEU A 50 15.07 7.72 1.51
CA LEU A 50 14.95 6.44 0.81
C LEU A 50 14.62 6.60 -0.68
N SER A 51 13.88 7.65 -1.05
CA SER A 51 13.54 7.93 -2.45
C SER A 51 14.75 8.31 -3.32
N HIS A 52 15.85 8.74 -2.70
CA HIS A 52 17.09 9.06 -3.40
C HIS A 52 17.99 7.83 -3.60
N ASP A 53 17.70 6.70 -2.94
CA ASP A 53 18.42 5.46 -3.16
C ASP A 53 18.17 4.96 -4.60
N ALA A 54 19.25 4.65 -5.32
CA ALA A 54 19.20 4.20 -6.70
C ALA A 54 18.34 2.93 -6.88
N LEU A 55 18.32 2.03 -5.90
CA LEU A 55 17.51 0.81 -5.93
C LEU A 55 16.02 1.09 -5.78
N LEU A 56 15.67 2.22 -5.16
CA LEU A 56 14.28 2.55 -4.81
C LEU A 56 13.70 3.69 -5.64
N LYS A 57 14.55 4.44 -6.35
CA LYS A 57 14.18 5.53 -7.26
C LYS A 57 13.04 5.17 -8.22
N ILE A 58 13.05 3.95 -8.76
CA ILE A 58 12.00 3.46 -9.67
C ILE A 58 10.61 3.46 -9.02
N TYR A 59 10.51 3.16 -7.72
CA TYR A 59 9.24 3.16 -7.01
C TYR A 59 8.75 4.59 -6.79
N SER A 60 9.66 5.52 -6.47
CA SER A 60 9.35 6.94 -6.29
C SER A 60 8.84 7.58 -7.58
N GLU A 61 9.49 7.31 -8.71
CA GLU A 61 9.05 7.78 -10.03
C GLU A 61 7.66 7.25 -10.39
N ARG A 62 7.42 5.95 -10.21
CA ARG A 62 6.10 5.34 -10.47
C ARG A 62 5.02 5.89 -9.56
N ALA A 63 5.33 6.10 -8.27
CA ALA A 63 4.39 6.69 -7.32
C ALA A 63 4.01 8.13 -7.72
N ALA A 64 4.97 8.92 -8.22
CA ALA A 64 4.71 10.28 -8.70
C ALA A 64 3.78 10.29 -9.94
N VAL A 65 4.00 9.38 -10.90
CA VAL A 65 3.13 9.22 -12.07
C VAL A 65 1.71 8.86 -11.65
N LEU A 66 1.56 7.87 -10.76
CA LEU A 66 0.26 7.47 -10.23
C LEU A 66 -0.43 8.64 -9.53
N LYS A 67 0.26 9.36 -8.64
CA LYS A 67 -0.32 10.51 -7.93
C LYS A 67 -0.82 11.60 -8.89
N ARG A 68 -0.15 11.79 -10.03
CA ARG A 68 -0.51 12.83 -11.01
C ARG A 68 -1.66 12.44 -11.92
N HIS A 69 -1.72 11.17 -12.33
CA HIS A 69 -2.62 10.73 -13.41
C HIS A 69 -3.71 9.77 -12.97
N PHE A 70 -3.65 9.27 -11.74
CA PHE A 70 -4.52 8.21 -11.26
C PHE A 70 -5.39 8.70 -10.10
N ASP A 71 -6.50 9.36 -10.45
CA ASP A 71 -7.50 9.89 -9.51
C ASP A 71 -8.76 9.04 -9.53
N LEU A 72 -8.67 7.84 -8.94
CA LEU A 72 -9.81 6.95 -8.79
C LEU A 72 -10.22 6.84 -7.32
N THR A 73 -11.53 6.91 -7.08
CA THR A 73 -12.09 6.52 -5.78
C THR A 73 -11.76 5.07 -5.47
N SER A 74 -11.73 4.70 -4.19
CA SER A 74 -11.40 3.34 -3.74
C SER A 74 -12.24 2.24 -4.40
N THR A 75 -13.51 2.53 -4.74
CA THR A 75 -14.40 1.59 -5.43
C THR A 75 -14.08 1.49 -6.92
N ASN A 76 -13.83 2.61 -7.59
CA ASN A 76 -13.47 2.62 -9.01
C ASN A 76 -12.11 1.96 -9.23
N LEU A 77 -11.15 2.21 -8.34
CA LEU A 77 -9.85 1.52 -8.31
C LEU A 77 -10.04 0.01 -8.18
N MET A 78 -10.90 -0.42 -7.26
CA MET A 78 -11.20 -1.85 -7.10
C MET A 78 -11.74 -2.48 -8.37
N ASN A 79 -12.75 -1.85 -8.98
CA ASN A 79 -13.39 -2.36 -10.18
C ASN A 79 -12.40 -2.42 -11.35
N PHE A 80 -11.57 -1.37 -11.51
CA PHE A 80 -10.50 -1.33 -12.50
C PHE A 80 -9.54 -2.52 -12.33
N ILE A 81 -9.00 -2.74 -11.12
CA ILE A 81 -8.04 -3.82 -10.87
C ILE A 81 -8.65 -5.19 -11.20
N TYR A 82 -9.89 -5.46 -10.78
CA TYR A 82 -10.53 -6.76 -11.06
C TYR A 82 -10.87 -6.96 -12.53
N ALA A 83 -11.20 -5.89 -13.26
CA ALA A 83 -11.45 -5.96 -14.70
C ALA A 83 -10.15 -6.16 -15.48
N THR A 84 -9.05 -5.51 -15.08
CA THR A 84 -7.76 -5.57 -15.79
C THR A 84 -6.95 -6.82 -15.44
N PHE A 85 -7.03 -7.29 -14.20
CA PHE A 85 -6.24 -8.42 -13.68
C PHE A 85 -7.15 -9.46 -13.01
N PRO A 86 -8.01 -10.16 -13.76
CA PRO A 86 -8.95 -11.12 -13.19
C PRO A 86 -8.25 -12.27 -12.44
N GLU A 87 -7.04 -12.65 -12.84
CA GLU A 87 -6.22 -13.71 -12.23
C GLU A 87 -5.83 -13.39 -10.77
N ILE A 88 -5.89 -12.11 -10.38
CA ILE A 88 -5.55 -11.64 -9.04
C ILE A 88 -6.50 -12.22 -7.97
N VAL A 89 -7.69 -12.66 -8.38
CA VAL A 89 -8.70 -13.27 -7.51
C VAL A 89 -8.23 -14.64 -6.99
N SER A 90 -7.43 -15.38 -7.77
CA SER A 90 -6.96 -16.72 -7.41
C SER A 90 -5.64 -16.73 -6.62
N LEU A 91 -5.02 -15.56 -6.43
CA LEU A 91 -3.63 -15.45 -6.01
C LEU A 91 -3.44 -15.70 -4.50
N ASN A 92 -2.78 -16.82 -4.19
CA ASN A 92 -2.46 -17.26 -2.83
C ASN A 92 -0.92 -17.37 -2.64
N SER A 93 -0.42 -17.13 -1.42
CA SER A 93 1.01 -16.93 -1.16
C SER A 93 1.67 -18.30 -1.15
N GLY A 94 2.82 -18.41 -1.82
CA GLY A 94 3.47 -19.70 -2.04
C GLY A 94 2.70 -20.62 -3.00
N LYS A 95 1.68 -20.12 -3.71
CA LYS A 95 0.93 -20.89 -4.71
C LYS A 95 0.97 -20.19 -6.06
N ARG A 96 1.00 -20.99 -7.14
CA ARG A 96 0.98 -20.49 -8.51
C ARG A 96 -0.37 -19.83 -8.81
N ILE A 97 -0.34 -18.68 -9.47
CA ILE A 97 -1.53 -17.97 -9.96
C ILE A 97 -2.19 -18.80 -11.05
N LYS A 98 -3.51 -18.96 -10.99
CA LYS A 98 -4.31 -19.60 -12.03
C LYS A 98 -5.19 -18.55 -12.70
N ILE A 99 -5.34 -18.66 -14.01
CA ILE A 99 -6.27 -17.85 -14.81
C ILE A 99 -7.68 -18.40 -14.60
#